data_AF-A0AAX3PMR0-F1
#
_entry.id   AF-A0AAX3PMR0-F1
#
_cell.length_a   1.000
_cell.length_b   1.000
_cell.length_c   1.000
_cell.angle_alpha   90.00
_cell.angle_beta   90.00
_cell.angle_gamma   90.00
#
_symmetry.space_group_name_H-M   'P 1'
#
loop_
_entity.id
_entity.type
_entity.pdbx_description
1 polymer ?
#
loop_
_entity_poly.entity_id
_entity_poly.type
_entity_poly.pdbx_seq_one_letter_code
_entity_poly.pdbx_strand_id
1 'polypeptide(L)'
;MSESMHTYHRATSYEHLALNQRDPLDLDQLLNEKIQKYQRNAIWYFLHSALKGYSTAQYKLGMIYLQGQLGLSPDKKNAYKWLLLAANQGHLEAQHQLYRLYLQ
;
A
#
# COMPACT_ATOMS: atom_id res chain seq x y z
N MET A 1 -5.35 14.33 -15.93
CA MET A 1 -4.97 13.39 -14.84
C MET A 1 -6.07 13.42 -13.79
N SER A 2 -6.58 12.26 -13.38
CA SER A 2 -7.64 12.17 -12.37
C SER A 2 -7.08 12.46 -10.97
N GLU A 3 -7.90 12.99 -10.08
CA GLU A 3 -7.52 13.30 -8.70
C GLU A 3 -6.95 12.08 -7.95
N SER A 4 -7.41 10.87 -8.30
CA SER A 4 -6.93 9.60 -7.75
C SER A 4 -5.48 9.25 -8.13
N MET A 5 -5.04 9.64 -9.32
CA MET A 5 -3.66 9.46 -9.77
C MET A 5 -2.71 10.40 -9.01
N HIS A 6 -3.14 11.66 -8.79
CA HIS A 6 -2.35 12.63 -8.01
C HIS A 6 -2.18 12.19 -6.55
N THR A 7 -3.22 11.65 -5.93
CA THR A 7 -3.13 11.15 -4.54
C THR A 7 -2.28 9.88 -4.44
N TYR A 8 -2.30 9.02 -5.46
CA TYR A 8 -1.41 7.86 -5.54
C TYR A 8 0.07 8.27 -5.58
N HIS A 9 0.44 9.25 -6.41
CA HIS A 9 1.83 9.72 -6.44
C HIS A 9 2.29 10.27 -5.08
N ARG A 10 1.43 11.02 -4.38
CA ARG A 10 1.72 11.48 -3.01
C ARG A 10 1.95 10.30 -2.05
N ALA A 11 1.13 9.25 -2.15
CA ALA A 11 1.30 8.04 -1.36
C ALA A 11 2.68 7.41 -1.58
N THR A 12 3.10 7.25 -2.84
CA THR A 12 4.41 6.67 -3.18
C THR A 12 5.58 7.50 -2.67
N SER A 13 5.45 8.83 -2.62
CA SER A 13 6.48 9.69 -2.04
C SER A 13 6.64 9.45 -0.54
N TYR A 14 5.53 9.33 0.20
CA TYR A 14 5.58 9.04 1.64
C TYR A 14 6.07 7.61 1.93
N GLU A 15 5.71 6.63 1.10
CA GLU A 15 6.25 5.27 1.18
C GLU A 15 7.77 5.26 1.03
N HIS A 16 8.31 5.95 0.02
CA HIS A 16 9.74 6.07 -0.19
C HIS A 16 10.45 6.78 0.98
N LEU A 17 9.87 7.84 1.53
CA LEU A 17 10.40 8.53 2.72
C LEU A 17 10.42 7.62 3.96
N ALA A 18 9.39 6.77 4.12
CA ALA A 18 9.32 5.82 5.23
C ALA A 18 10.36 4.69 5.10
N LEU A 19 10.70 4.28 3.87
CA LEU A 19 11.63 3.17 3.61
C LEU A 19 13.10 3.61 3.58
N ASN A 20 13.41 4.81 3.06
CA ASN A 20 14.79 5.29 2.93
C ASN A 20 15.41 5.79 4.24
N GLN A 21 14.60 6.09 5.27
CA GLN A 21 15.10 6.54 6.58
C GLN A 21 15.31 5.38 7.57
N ARG A 22 15.25 4.14 7.08
CA ARG A 22 15.46 2.94 7.87
C ARG A 22 16.96 2.60 7.90
N ASP A 23 17.77 3.47 8.50
CA ASP A 23 19.15 3.12 8.82
C ASP A 23 19.18 2.12 10.00
N PRO A 24 20.02 1.06 9.96
CA PRO A 24 20.02 0.02 11.00
C PRO A 24 20.68 0.41 12.33
N LEU A 25 21.40 1.54 12.38
CA LEU A 25 22.16 1.99 13.55
C LEU A 25 21.50 3.24 14.16
N ASP A 26 21.07 3.12 15.42
CA ASP A 26 20.44 4.14 16.26
C ASP A 26 19.11 4.74 15.75
N LEU A 27 18.01 4.01 16.00
CA LEU A 27 16.67 4.57 15.91
C LEU A 27 16.41 5.48 17.13
N ASP A 28 16.71 6.78 16.99
CA ASP A 28 16.24 7.79 17.93
C ASP A 28 14.70 7.79 17.95
N GLN A 29 14.09 7.96 19.14
CA GLN A 29 12.63 7.85 19.32
C GLN A 29 11.85 8.81 18.39
N LEU A 30 12.40 10.00 18.14
CA LEU A 30 11.86 11.01 17.23
C LEU A 30 11.86 10.55 15.76
N LEU A 31 12.88 9.81 15.33
CA LEU A 31 12.96 9.25 13.98
C LEU A 31 11.90 8.15 13.80
N ASN A 32 11.69 7.31 14.82
CA ASN A 32 10.65 6.28 14.80
C ASN A 32 9.25 6.90 14.65
N GLU A 33 8.93 7.93 15.43
CA GLU A 33 7.65 8.64 15.32
C GLU A 33 7.43 9.26 13.94
N LYS A 34 8.49 9.81 13.34
CA LYS A 34 8.47 10.39 12.00
C LYS A 34 8.24 9.33 10.92
N ILE A 35 8.91 8.18 11.01
CA ILE A 35 8.69 7.04 10.11
C ILE A 35 7.25 6.54 10.23
N GLN A 36 6.73 6.34 11.44
CA GLN A 36 5.34 5.94 11.66
C GLN A 36 4.35 6.96 11.07
N LYS A 37 4.64 8.25 11.20
CA LYS A 37 3.83 9.31 10.58
C LYS A 37 3.83 9.21 9.05
N TYR A 38 4.98 8.96 8.43
CA TYR A 38 5.05 8.76 6.99
C TYR A 38 4.31 7.50 6.53
N GLN A 39 4.43 6.41 7.28
CA GLN A 39 3.70 5.17 7.00
C GLN A 39 2.18 5.38 7.06
N ARG A 40 1.67 6.05 8.11
CA ARG A 40 0.24 6.39 8.24
C ARG A 40 -0.24 7.28 7.08
N ASN A 41 0.54 8.29 6.71
CA ASN A 41 0.20 9.16 5.59
C ASN A 41 0.14 8.38 4.27
N ALA A 42 1.13 7.51 4.00
CA ALA A 42 1.16 6.69 2.80
C ALA A 42 -0.09 5.81 2.70
N ILE A 43 -0.44 5.09 3.77
CA ILE A 43 -1.66 4.25 3.84
C ILE A 43 -2.90 5.11 3.59
N TRP A 44 -3.00 6.28 4.22
CA TRP A 44 -4.16 7.16 4.06
C TRP A 44 -4.36 7.60 2.61
N TYR A 45 -3.29 8.01 1.92
CA TYR A 45 -3.36 8.40 0.52
C TYR A 45 -3.66 7.22 -0.41
N PHE A 46 -3.09 6.04 -0.15
CA PHE A 46 -3.44 4.82 -0.89
C PHE A 46 -4.92 4.49 -0.72
N LEU A 47 -5.43 4.55 0.51
CA LEU A 47 -6.83 4.26 0.82
C LEU A 47 -7.76 5.22 0.11
N HIS A 48 -7.46 6.52 0.17
CA HIS A 48 -8.25 7.54 -0.50
C HIS A 48 -8.29 7.33 -2.02
N SER A 49 -7.15 6.98 -2.63
CA SER A 49 -7.08 6.70 -4.08
C SER A 49 -7.81 5.40 -4.45
N ALA A 50 -7.66 4.35 -3.63
CA ALA A 50 -8.32 3.06 -3.84
C ALA A 50 -9.85 3.14 -3.70
N LEU A 51 -10.34 3.93 -2.74
CA LEU A 51 -11.76 4.21 -2.54
C LEU A 51 -12.37 5.01 -3.70
N LYS A 52 -11.57 5.82 -4.40
CA LYS A 52 -11.97 6.49 -5.66
C LYS A 52 -11.95 5.58 -6.88
N GLY A 53 -11.75 4.27 -6.69
CA GLY A 53 -11.76 3.30 -7.77
C GLY A 53 -10.45 3.22 -8.56
N TYR A 54 -9.34 3.76 -8.07
CA TYR A 54 -8.08 3.64 -8.81
C TYR A 54 -7.50 2.23 -8.64
N SER A 55 -7.57 1.43 -9.71
CA SER A 55 -7.16 0.02 -9.72
C SER A 55 -5.72 -0.18 -9.23
N THR A 56 -4.77 0.69 -9.62
CA THR A 56 -3.37 0.59 -9.17
C THR A 56 -3.23 0.85 -7.67
N ALA A 57 -4.02 1.77 -7.09
CA ALA A 57 -4.02 1.99 -5.64
C ALA A 57 -4.63 0.81 -4.89
N GLN A 58 -5.72 0.23 -5.43
CA GLN A 58 -6.33 -0.98 -4.86
C GLN A 58 -5.35 -2.17 -4.88
N TYR A 59 -4.64 -2.37 -6.00
CA TYR A 59 -3.59 -3.38 -6.09
C TYR A 59 -2.48 -3.15 -5.04
N LYS A 60 -1.99 -1.91 -4.94
CA LYS A 60 -0.93 -1.54 -3.99
C LYS A 60 -1.36 -1.76 -2.53
N LEU A 61 -2.59 -1.39 -2.18
CA LEU A 61 -3.18 -1.68 -0.86
C LEU A 61 -3.28 -3.17 -0.58
N GLY A 62 -3.72 -3.94 -1.59
CA GLY A 62 -3.73 -5.39 -1.52
C GLY A 62 -2.35 -5.96 -1.18
N MET A 63 -1.31 -5.48 -1.84
CA MET A 63 0.08 -5.88 -1.59
C MET A 63 0.59 -5.46 -0.20
N ILE A 64 0.28 -4.25 0.25
CA ILE A 64 0.65 -3.76 1.59
C ILE A 64 0.07 -4.69 2.67
N TYR A 65 -1.21 -5.07 2.55
CA TYR A 65 -1.83 -6.04 3.46
C TYR A 65 -1.26 -7.45 3.30
N LEU A 66 -0.92 -7.88 2.08
CA LEU A 66 -0.36 -9.21 1.85
C LEU A 66 1.02 -9.37 2.52
N GLN A 67 1.84 -8.33 2.44
CA GLN A 67 3.22 -8.33 2.90
C GLN A 67 3.39 -7.82 4.34
N GLY A 68 2.37 -7.16 4.91
CA GLY A 68 2.48 -6.50 6.21
C GLY A 68 3.49 -5.36 6.20
N GLN A 69 3.30 -4.40 5.29
CA GLN A 69 4.18 -3.24 5.13
C GLN A 69 3.61 -2.00 5.82
N LEU A 70 4.45 -0.95 5.93
CA LEU A 70 4.06 0.34 6.50
C LEU A 70 3.50 0.24 7.94
N GLY A 71 4.08 -0.68 8.73
CA GLY A 71 3.66 -0.89 10.12
C GLY A 71 2.35 -1.66 10.28
N LEU A 72 1.78 -2.20 9.19
CA LEU A 72 0.62 -3.09 9.26
C LEU A 72 1.07 -4.55 9.39
N SER A 73 0.29 -5.33 10.13
CA SER A 73 0.44 -6.79 10.14
C SER A 73 -0.10 -7.38 8.82
N PRO A 74 0.49 -8.48 8.32
CA PRO A 74 -0.04 -9.18 7.17
C PRO A 74 -1.50 -9.63 7.40
N ASP A 75 -2.37 -9.34 6.44
CA ASP A 75 -3.78 -9.73 6.46
C ASP A 75 -4.21 -10.18 5.05
N LYS A 76 -4.19 -11.50 4.85
CA LYS A 76 -4.57 -12.11 3.56
C LYS A 76 -6.03 -11.83 3.19
N LYS A 77 -6.94 -11.68 4.15
CA LYS A 77 -8.36 -11.46 3.89
C LYS A 77 -8.61 -10.07 3.35
N ASN A 78 -7.97 -9.06 3.95
CA ASN A 78 -8.03 -7.70 3.44
C ASN A 78 -7.24 -7.54 2.14
N ALA A 79 -6.08 -8.19 2.01
CA ALA A 79 -5.34 -8.25 0.76
C ALA A 79 -6.20 -8.78 -0.40
N TYR A 80 -6.87 -9.91 -0.19
CA TYR A 80 -7.74 -10.53 -1.18
C TYR A 80 -8.85 -9.58 -1.65
N LYS A 81 -9.54 -8.89 -0.73
CA LYS A 81 -10.61 -7.94 -1.08
C LYS A 81 -10.12 -6.81 -1.98
N TRP A 82 -8.98 -6.20 -1.66
CA TRP A 82 -8.42 -5.10 -2.43
C TRP A 82 -7.89 -5.57 -3.79
N LEU A 83 -7.21 -6.72 -3.83
CA LEU A 83 -6.75 -7.32 -5.08
C LEU A 83 -7.94 -7.70 -5.99
N LEU A 84 -9.04 -8.22 -5.43
CA LEU A 84 -10.25 -8.53 -6.18
C LEU A 84 -10.87 -7.30 -6.84
N LEU A 85 -10.94 -6.18 -6.12
CA LEU A 85 -11.44 -4.92 -6.68
C LEU A 85 -10.56 -4.43 -7.85
N ALA A 86 -9.23 -4.53 -7.72
CA ALA A 86 -8.30 -4.17 -8.79
C ALA A 86 -8.41 -5.12 -9.99
N ALA A 87 -8.52 -6.43 -9.72
CA ALA A 87 -8.64 -7.47 -10.75
C ALA A 87 -9.95 -7.35 -11.54
N ASN A 88 -11.07 -7.01 -10.89
CA ASN A 88 -12.36 -6.76 -11.52
C ASN A 88 -12.33 -5.55 -12.47
N GLN A 89 -11.37 -4.64 -12.29
CA GLN A 89 -11.13 -3.52 -13.20
C GLN A 89 -10.10 -3.84 -14.30
N GLY A 90 -9.69 -5.11 -14.43
CA GLY A 90 -8.74 -5.55 -15.44
C GLY A 90 -7.26 -5.34 -15.07
N HIS A 91 -6.92 -5.09 -13.81
CA HIS A 91 -5.51 -4.98 -13.39
C HIS A 91 -4.85 -6.37 -13.41
N LEU A 92 -3.97 -6.59 -14.39
CA LEU A 92 -3.36 -7.89 -14.68
C LEU A 92 -2.54 -8.43 -13.50
N GLU A 93 -1.73 -7.59 -12.88
CA GLU A 93 -0.92 -7.96 -11.72
C GLU A 93 -1.79 -8.36 -10.53
N ALA A 94 -2.94 -7.70 -10.32
CA ALA A 94 -3.87 -8.08 -9.28
C ALA A 94 -4.49 -9.45 -9.54
N GLN A 95 -4.86 -9.74 -10.79
CA GLN A 95 -5.35 -11.06 -11.20
C GLN A 95 -4.29 -12.16 -10.95
N HIS A 96 -3.03 -11.89 -11.31
CA HIS A 96 -1.93 -12.82 -11.05
C HIS A 96 -1.71 -13.06 -9.54
N GLN A 97 -1.78 -12.01 -8.71
CA GLN A 97 -1.62 -12.18 -7.26
C GLN A 97 -2.81 -12.92 -6.62
N LEU A 98 -4.04 -12.69 -7.10
CA LEU A 98 -5.20 -13.48 -6.66
C LEU A 98 -5.03 -14.95 -7.01
N TYR A 99 -4.61 -15.26 -8.24
CA TYR A 99 -4.33 -16.63 -8.64
C TYR A 99 -3.30 -17.30 -7.72
N ARG A 100 -2.21 -16.59 -7.38
CA ARG A 100 -1.23 -17.08 -6.41
C ARG A 100 -1.81 -17.28 -5.01
N LEU A 101 -2.70 -16.41 -4.55
CA LEU A 101 -3.39 -16.55 -3.27
C LEU A 101 -4.33 -17.75 -3.22
N TYR A 102 -4.96 -18.08 -4.35
CA TYR A 102 -5.87 -19.23 -4.45
C TYR A 102 -5.16 -20.58 -4.54
N LEU A 103 -3.95 -20.60 -5.07
CA LEU A 103 -3.14 -21.81 -5.21
C LEU A 103 -2.30 -22.14 -3.96
N GLN A 104 -2.33 -21.30 -2.93
CA GLN A 104 -1.51 -21.43 -1.73
C GLN A 104 -2.31 -22.03 -0.57
#